data_AF-A0A933E2R3-F1
#
_entry.id   AF-A0A933E2R3-F1
#
_cell.length_a   1.000
_cell.length_b   1.000
_cell.length_c   1.000
_cell.angle_alpha   90.00
_cell.angle_beta   90.00
_cell.angle_gamma   90.00
#
_symmetry.space_group_name_H-M   'P 1'
#
loop_
_entity.id
_entity.type
_entity.pdbx_description
1 polymer ?
#
loop_
_entity_poly.entity_id
_entity_poly.type
_entity_poly.pdbx_seq_one_letter_code
_entity_poly.pdbx_strand_id
1 'polypeptide(L)'
;MKNTLMMAGFLIAVPLATLAKDSSHEAHWVEKHGATMKLTGDTFKGNCAMCHSESTCSSCHQQTPPRSHTHYWRLKGHGLAVGLNRSQCFSCHRSNDFCERCHAETQPLSHTGSWGTPSNRHCQNCHFPLTSAGGMQCAVCHKETPSHTLSTPAMPSNAKHVTGANCRSCHAPLRHPDNGMTCTTCHQR
;
A
#
# COMPACT_ATOMS: atom_id res chain seq x y z
N MET A 1 -17.05 86.75 -1.35
CA MET A 1 -16.13 85.88 -2.09
C MET A 1 -15.53 84.86 -1.13
N LYS A 2 -15.90 83.58 -1.28
CA LYS A 2 -15.10 82.36 -1.02
C LYS A 2 -16.04 81.17 -1.17
N ASN A 3 -16.00 80.58 -2.37
CA ASN A 3 -16.58 79.29 -2.70
C ASN A 3 -15.84 78.21 -1.91
N THR A 4 -16.58 77.33 -1.24
CA THR A 4 -16.06 76.01 -0.86
C THR A 4 -16.98 74.97 -1.48
N LEU A 5 -16.48 74.31 -2.53
CA LEU A 5 -17.11 73.17 -3.20
C LEU A 5 -17.27 72.01 -2.20
N MET A 6 -18.50 71.54 -1.99
CA MET A 6 -18.75 70.22 -1.41
C MET A 6 -18.53 69.17 -2.50
N MET A 7 -17.51 68.33 -2.32
CA MET A 7 -17.30 67.12 -3.11
C MET A 7 -18.33 66.07 -2.67
N ALA A 8 -19.34 65.84 -3.50
CA ALA A 8 -20.25 64.71 -3.35
C ALA A 8 -19.52 63.44 -3.80
N GLY A 9 -19.03 62.66 -2.84
CA GLY A 9 -18.50 61.31 -3.09
C GLY A 9 -19.63 60.37 -3.50
N PHE A 10 -19.66 59.99 -4.78
CA PHE A 10 -20.50 58.90 -5.26
C PHE A 10 -19.99 57.58 -4.68
N LEU A 11 -20.68 57.08 -3.65
CA LEU A 11 -20.58 55.69 -3.24
C LEU A 11 -21.24 54.84 -4.32
N ILE A 12 -20.45 54.35 -5.28
CA ILE A 12 -20.90 53.28 -6.18
C ILE A 12 -20.99 52.02 -5.32
N ALA A 13 -22.19 51.73 -4.82
CA ALA A 13 -22.50 50.42 -4.28
C ALA A 13 -22.45 49.42 -5.44
N VAL A 14 -21.33 48.72 -5.58
CA VAL A 14 -21.26 47.53 -6.42
C VAL A 14 -22.15 46.49 -5.73
N PRO A 15 -23.28 46.07 -6.33
CA PRO A 15 -24.07 45.01 -5.73
C PRO A 15 -23.17 43.77 -5.62
N LEU A 16 -23.21 43.09 -4.46
CA LEU A 16 -22.69 41.74 -4.35
C LEU A 16 -23.40 40.92 -5.43
N ALA A 17 -22.75 40.75 -6.57
CA ALA A 17 -23.19 39.79 -7.56
C ALA A 17 -23.27 38.46 -6.81
N THR A 18 -24.49 37.92 -6.71
CA THR A 18 -24.67 36.51 -6.43
C THR A 18 -23.86 35.78 -7.49
N LEU A 19 -22.69 35.29 -7.08
CA LEU A 19 -21.73 34.68 -7.98
C LEU A 19 -22.45 33.55 -8.71
N ALA A 20 -22.75 33.76 -9.99
CA ALA A 20 -23.48 32.80 -10.78
C ALA A 20 -22.62 31.52 -10.83
N LYS A 21 -23.25 30.42 -10.41
CA LYS A 21 -22.69 29.07 -10.46
C LYS A 21 -22.26 28.75 -11.90
N ASP A 22 -20.97 28.91 -12.20
CA ASP A 22 -20.42 28.66 -13.53
C ASP A 22 -20.32 27.15 -13.83
N SER A 23 -19.80 26.80 -15.00
CA SER A 23 -19.62 25.39 -15.39
C SER A 23 -18.71 24.59 -14.45
N SER A 24 -17.85 25.28 -13.68
CA SER A 24 -16.97 24.66 -12.68
C SER A 24 -17.68 24.36 -11.36
N HIS A 25 -18.96 24.74 -11.19
CA HIS A 25 -19.72 24.42 -9.99
C HIS A 25 -20.87 23.43 -10.24
N GLU A 26 -21.06 22.95 -11.47
CA GLU A 26 -22.17 22.08 -11.89
C GLU A 26 -22.43 20.84 -11.00
N ALA A 27 -23.62 20.24 -11.12
CA ALA A 27 -24.08 19.15 -10.24
C ALA A 27 -23.15 17.92 -10.18
N HIS A 28 -22.31 17.70 -11.19
CA HIS A 28 -21.36 16.58 -11.29
C HIS A 28 -19.89 17.01 -11.06
N TRP A 29 -19.66 18.18 -10.43
CA TRP A 29 -18.32 18.70 -10.12
C TRP A 29 -17.38 17.65 -9.51
N VAL A 30 -17.86 16.88 -8.53
CA VAL A 30 -17.07 15.85 -7.82
C VAL A 30 -16.48 14.82 -8.78
N GLU A 31 -17.19 14.49 -9.86
CA GLU A 31 -16.77 13.49 -10.84
C GLU A 31 -15.77 14.06 -11.85
N LYS A 32 -15.97 15.32 -12.26
CA LYS A 32 -15.19 15.95 -13.32
C LYS A 32 -13.91 16.64 -12.84
N HIS A 33 -13.93 17.30 -11.69
CA HIS A 33 -12.78 18.10 -11.24
C HIS A 33 -11.51 17.25 -11.07
N GLY A 34 -11.64 16.02 -10.57
CA GLY A 34 -10.50 15.12 -10.39
C GLY A 34 -9.88 14.68 -11.71
N ALA A 35 -10.69 14.49 -12.77
CA ALA A 35 -10.18 14.18 -14.10
C ALA A 35 -9.48 15.41 -14.71
N THR A 36 -10.07 16.60 -14.56
CA THR A 36 -9.47 17.85 -15.04
C THR A 36 -8.15 18.14 -14.32
N MET A 37 -8.10 18.00 -12.99
CA MET A 37 -6.86 18.13 -12.21
C MET A 37 -5.74 17.20 -12.68
N LYS A 38 -6.07 15.97 -13.10
CA LYS A 38 -5.06 15.03 -13.65
C LYS A 38 -4.52 15.46 -15.01
N LEU A 39 -5.33 16.15 -15.82
CA LEU A 39 -4.95 16.57 -17.17
C LEU A 39 -4.25 17.92 -17.20
N THR A 40 -4.71 18.87 -16.39
CA THR A 40 -4.29 20.28 -16.46
C THR A 40 -3.60 20.78 -15.20
N GLY A 41 -3.54 19.97 -14.14
CA GLY A 41 -2.73 20.20 -12.94
C GLY A 41 -2.82 21.62 -12.38
N ASP A 42 -1.67 22.29 -12.35
CA ASP A 42 -1.49 23.61 -11.72
C ASP A 42 -2.29 24.72 -12.40
N THR A 43 -2.56 24.63 -13.70
CA THR A 43 -3.40 25.62 -14.40
C THR A 43 -4.83 25.62 -13.84
N PHE A 44 -5.41 24.44 -13.63
CA PHE A 44 -6.74 24.34 -13.06
C PHE A 44 -6.76 24.72 -11.58
N LYS A 45 -5.73 24.32 -10.83
CA LYS A 45 -5.54 24.77 -9.44
C LYS A 45 -5.47 26.29 -9.34
N GLY A 46 -4.73 26.94 -10.24
CA GLY A 46 -4.62 28.40 -10.32
C GLY A 46 -5.95 29.09 -10.55
N ASN A 47 -6.80 28.53 -11.43
CA ASN A 47 -8.15 29.05 -11.67
C ASN A 47 -9.02 28.99 -10.40
N CYS A 48 -8.97 27.89 -9.66
CA CYS A 48 -9.68 27.77 -8.39
C CYS A 48 -9.13 28.75 -7.34
N ALA A 49 -7.82 28.97 -7.32
CA ALA A 49 -7.14 29.86 -6.36
C ALA A 49 -7.51 31.34 -6.51
N MET A 50 -8.14 31.73 -7.63
CA MET A 50 -8.66 33.09 -7.83
C MET A 50 -9.79 33.45 -6.86
N CYS A 51 -10.56 32.44 -6.41
CA CYS A 51 -11.71 32.64 -5.53
C CYS A 51 -11.66 31.79 -4.26
N HIS A 52 -10.91 30.68 -4.27
CA HIS A 52 -10.81 29.75 -3.16
C HIS A 52 -9.39 29.69 -2.58
N SER A 53 -9.28 29.43 -1.29
CA SER A 53 -8.01 29.15 -0.65
C SER A 53 -7.69 27.65 -0.71
N GLU A 54 -6.42 27.29 -0.50
CA GLU A 54 -5.97 25.89 -0.41
C GLU A 54 -6.72 25.10 0.68
N SER A 55 -7.21 25.80 1.71
CA SER A 55 -8.07 25.20 2.74
C SER A 55 -9.36 24.62 2.17
N THR A 56 -9.93 25.20 1.11
CA THR A 56 -11.14 24.65 0.46
C THR A 56 -10.90 23.26 -0.10
N CYS A 57 -9.78 23.08 -0.84
CA CYS A 57 -9.36 21.79 -1.37
C CYS A 57 -9.14 20.79 -0.24
N SER A 58 -8.34 21.17 0.74
CA SER A 58 -7.96 20.27 1.83
C SER A 58 -9.12 19.92 2.74
N SER A 59 -10.06 20.83 3.04
CA SER A 59 -11.24 20.55 3.85
C SER A 59 -12.16 19.48 3.21
N CYS A 60 -12.35 19.54 1.89
CA CYS A 60 -13.15 18.53 1.19
C CYS A 60 -12.41 17.18 1.07
N HIS A 61 -11.15 17.20 0.63
CA HIS A 61 -10.36 15.98 0.45
C HIS A 61 -10.02 15.25 1.76
N GLN A 62 -10.00 15.95 2.90
CA GLN A 62 -9.84 15.31 4.21
C GLN A 62 -11.10 14.58 4.68
N GLN A 63 -12.28 14.97 4.20
CA GLN A 63 -13.57 14.37 4.57
C GLN A 63 -14.07 13.34 3.55
N THR A 64 -13.52 13.36 2.34
CA THR A 64 -13.97 12.52 1.23
C THR A 64 -12.95 11.42 0.96
N PRO A 65 -13.24 10.15 1.28
CA PRO A 65 -12.33 9.07 0.96
C PRO A 65 -12.22 8.89 -0.56
N PRO A 66 -11.04 8.45 -1.07
CA PRO A 66 -10.90 8.15 -2.48
C PRO A 66 -11.82 6.99 -2.87
N ARG A 67 -12.25 6.94 -4.15
CA ARG A 67 -13.09 5.85 -4.69
C ARG A 67 -12.47 4.46 -4.52
N SER A 68 -11.15 4.39 -4.32
CA SER A 68 -10.43 3.16 -4.04
C SER A 68 -10.68 2.62 -2.63
N HIS A 69 -11.25 3.37 -1.68
CA HIS A 69 -11.59 2.87 -0.33
C HIS A 69 -12.74 1.86 -0.38
N THR A 70 -12.42 0.65 -0.85
CA THR A 70 -13.33 -0.49 -0.99
C THR A 70 -12.69 -1.70 -0.31
N HIS A 71 -13.52 -2.67 0.10
CA HIS A 71 -13.02 -3.93 0.66
C HIS A 71 -12.09 -4.67 -0.32
N TYR A 72 -12.43 -4.66 -1.60
CA TYR A 72 -11.60 -5.28 -2.64
C TYR A 72 -10.21 -4.63 -2.71
N TRP A 73 -10.15 -3.30 -2.77
CA TRP A 73 -8.87 -2.60 -2.81
C TRP A 73 -8.04 -2.84 -1.54
N ARG A 74 -8.70 -2.81 -0.37
CA ARG A 74 -8.07 -3.15 0.91
C ARG A 74 -7.43 -4.54 0.88
N LEU A 75 -8.03 -5.52 0.23
CA LEU A 75 -7.51 -6.90 0.22
C LEU A 75 -6.53 -7.20 -0.91
N LYS A 76 -6.69 -6.56 -2.07
CA LYS A 76 -5.99 -6.94 -3.31
C LYS A 76 -5.40 -5.78 -4.12
N GLY A 77 -5.89 -4.56 -3.93
CA GLY A 77 -5.55 -3.42 -4.81
C GLY A 77 -4.48 -2.49 -4.26
N HIS A 78 -4.39 -2.33 -2.93
CA HIS A 78 -3.54 -1.30 -2.32
C HIS A 78 -2.04 -1.54 -2.54
N GLY A 79 -1.59 -2.80 -2.62
CA GLY A 79 -0.17 -3.12 -2.85
C GLY A 79 0.37 -2.54 -4.16
N LEU A 80 -0.40 -2.65 -5.25
CA LEU A 80 -0.04 -2.03 -6.54
C LEU A 80 -0.01 -0.51 -6.44
N ALA A 81 -1.04 0.08 -5.81
CA ALA A 81 -1.13 1.53 -5.66
C ALA A 81 0.02 2.11 -4.82
N VAL A 82 0.42 1.42 -3.75
CA VAL A 82 1.59 1.77 -2.92
C VAL A 82 2.89 1.63 -3.71
N GLY A 83 3.03 0.59 -4.54
CA GLY A 83 4.20 0.40 -5.39
C GLY A 83 4.36 1.50 -6.45
N LEU A 84 3.26 2.03 -6.97
CA LEU A 84 3.27 3.14 -7.93
C LEU A 84 3.49 4.49 -7.27
N ASN A 85 2.74 4.77 -6.21
CA ASN A 85 2.82 6.03 -5.48
C ASN A 85 2.35 5.86 -4.04
N ARG A 86 3.29 5.53 -3.14
CA ARG A 86 3.00 5.46 -1.70
C ARG A 86 2.66 6.83 -1.10
N SER A 87 3.17 7.93 -1.66
CA SER A 87 3.03 9.24 -1.05
C SER A 87 1.57 9.74 -1.02
N GLN A 88 0.76 9.29 -1.99
CA GLN A 88 -0.66 9.62 -2.09
C GLN A 88 -1.48 9.23 -0.85
N CYS A 89 -1.03 8.23 -0.09
CA CYS A 89 -1.73 7.76 1.10
C CYS A 89 -1.55 8.73 2.28
N PHE A 90 -0.42 9.45 2.33
CA PHE A 90 -0.08 10.35 3.44
C PHE A 90 -0.84 11.68 3.39
N SER A 91 -1.67 11.90 2.37
CA SER A 91 -2.62 13.02 2.32
C SER A 91 -3.61 12.97 3.50
N CYS A 92 -4.05 11.76 3.88
CA CYS A 92 -4.95 11.54 5.01
C CYS A 92 -4.30 10.70 6.12
N HIS A 93 -3.47 9.71 5.77
CA HIS A 93 -2.86 8.80 6.74
C HIS A 93 -1.44 9.26 7.13
N ARG A 94 -1.30 9.99 8.24
CA ARG A 94 -0.06 10.73 8.55
C ARG A 94 1.11 9.93 9.13
N SER A 95 0.86 8.78 9.76
CA SER A 95 1.92 7.91 10.30
C SER A 95 2.10 6.66 9.43
N ASN A 96 3.15 5.86 9.62
CA ASN A 96 3.27 4.57 8.91
C ASN A 96 2.45 3.46 9.59
N ASP A 97 1.92 3.71 10.79
CA ASP A 97 1.23 2.72 11.64
C ASP A 97 0.00 2.11 10.96
N PHE A 98 -0.68 2.85 10.08
CA PHE A 98 -1.83 2.31 9.33
C PHE A 98 -1.43 1.17 8.38
N CYS A 99 -0.20 1.21 7.85
CA CYS A 99 0.37 0.11 7.08
C CYS A 99 0.78 -1.01 8.05
N GLU A 100 1.59 -0.66 9.05
CA GLU A 100 2.21 -1.63 9.95
C GLU A 100 1.20 -2.45 10.72
N ARG A 101 0.18 -1.83 11.32
CA ARG A 101 -0.83 -2.52 12.12
C ARG A 101 -1.50 -3.66 11.35
N CYS A 102 -1.95 -3.40 10.12
CA CYS A 102 -2.58 -4.44 9.31
C CYS A 102 -1.55 -5.50 8.86
N HIS A 103 -0.37 -5.10 8.42
CA HIS A 103 0.67 -6.03 7.98
C HIS A 103 1.32 -6.84 9.11
N ALA A 104 1.21 -6.39 10.37
CA ALA A 104 1.68 -7.10 11.55
C ALA A 104 0.63 -8.06 12.12
N GLU A 105 -0.65 -7.69 12.06
CA GLU A 105 -1.73 -8.46 12.72
C GLU A 105 -2.51 -9.36 11.75
N THR A 106 -2.49 -9.06 10.45
CA THR A 106 -3.33 -9.76 9.47
C THR A 106 -2.54 -10.84 8.75
N GLN A 107 -2.99 -12.09 8.92
CA GLN A 107 -2.49 -13.21 8.15
C GLN A 107 -2.64 -12.95 6.64
N PRO A 108 -1.55 -13.07 5.84
CA PRO A 108 -1.63 -12.89 4.41
C PRO A 108 -2.61 -13.87 3.76
N LEU A 109 -3.31 -13.43 2.71
CA LEU A 109 -4.21 -14.31 1.94
C LEU A 109 -3.49 -15.49 1.28
N SER A 110 -2.16 -15.43 1.16
CA SER A 110 -1.32 -16.53 0.69
C SER A 110 -1.13 -17.64 1.74
N HIS A 111 -1.45 -17.40 3.02
CA HIS A 111 -1.50 -18.45 4.04
C HIS A 111 -2.80 -19.28 3.90
N THR A 112 -2.88 -20.06 2.83
CA THR A 112 -3.99 -20.98 2.51
C THR A 112 -3.78 -22.36 3.15
N GLY A 113 -4.64 -23.36 2.92
CA GLY A 113 -4.56 -24.70 3.55
C GLY A 113 -3.32 -25.57 3.22
N SER A 114 -2.25 -25.00 2.67
CA SER A 114 -0.95 -25.67 2.50
C SER A 114 -0.08 -25.63 3.77
N TRP A 115 -0.63 -25.07 4.86
CA TRP A 115 -0.03 -24.96 6.18
C TRP A 115 -0.67 -25.96 7.14
N GLY A 116 0.12 -26.83 7.78
CA GLY A 116 -0.35 -27.75 8.84
C GLY A 116 -0.07 -29.24 8.60
N THR A 117 -0.58 -30.08 9.51
CA THR A 117 -0.47 -31.55 9.45
C THR A 117 -1.56 -32.15 8.55
N PRO A 118 -1.32 -33.32 7.92
CA PRO A 118 -0.11 -34.14 7.97
C PRO A 118 0.98 -33.73 6.97
N SER A 119 0.72 -32.78 6.05
CA SER A 119 1.73 -32.33 5.07
C SER A 119 1.76 -30.82 4.94
N ASN A 120 2.94 -30.25 5.19
CA ASN A 120 3.15 -28.81 5.16
C ASN A 120 3.83 -28.40 3.84
N ARG A 121 3.03 -28.14 2.80
CA ARG A 121 3.56 -27.91 1.43
C ARG A 121 3.95 -26.47 1.15
N HIS A 122 3.69 -25.52 2.07
CA HIS A 122 4.04 -24.11 1.87
C HIS A 122 5.55 -23.88 1.65
N CYS A 123 6.42 -24.74 2.19
CA CYS A 123 7.87 -24.65 2.02
C CYS A 123 8.30 -24.76 0.54
N GLN A 124 7.51 -25.42 -0.31
CA GLN A 124 7.75 -25.53 -1.74
C GLN A 124 7.45 -24.23 -2.49
N ASN A 125 6.58 -23.40 -1.93
CA ASN A 125 6.20 -22.10 -2.50
C ASN A 125 7.07 -20.95 -1.96
N CYS A 126 8.02 -21.26 -1.07
CA CYS A 126 9.00 -20.31 -0.59
C CYS A 126 10.11 -20.12 -1.63
N HIS A 127 10.60 -18.89 -1.81
CA HIS A 127 11.77 -18.60 -2.64
C HIS A 127 12.93 -18.13 -1.75
N PHE A 128 13.87 -19.03 -1.48
CA PHE A 128 15.13 -18.70 -0.81
C PHE A 128 16.16 -18.14 -1.81
N PRO A 129 17.00 -17.17 -1.42
CA PRO A 129 17.01 -16.44 -0.16
C PRO A 129 15.82 -15.46 -0.08
N LEU A 130 15.29 -15.27 1.13
CA LEU A 130 14.12 -14.43 1.43
C LEU A 130 14.29 -12.92 1.10
N THR A 131 15.38 -12.56 0.44
CA THR A 131 15.80 -11.20 0.12
C THR A 131 15.44 -10.75 -1.30
N SER A 132 14.97 -11.65 -2.18
CA SER A 132 14.63 -11.31 -3.58
C SER A 132 13.12 -11.09 -3.78
N ALA A 133 12.75 -10.27 -4.77
CA ALA A 133 11.41 -9.68 -4.96
C ALA A 133 10.17 -10.60 -4.91
N GLY A 134 10.32 -11.92 -5.09
CA GLY A 134 9.25 -12.90 -4.83
C GLY A 134 9.15 -13.36 -3.37
N GLY A 135 10.28 -13.43 -2.65
CA GLY A 135 10.38 -13.78 -1.23
C GLY A 135 10.03 -12.63 -0.28
N MET A 136 9.98 -11.38 -0.76
CA MET A 136 9.61 -10.21 0.05
C MET A 136 8.26 -10.38 0.76
N GLN A 137 7.29 -11.08 0.17
CA GLN A 137 5.95 -11.22 0.77
C GLN A 137 5.97 -12.03 2.06
N CYS A 138 6.70 -13.15 2.10
CA CYS A 138 6.81 -14.00 3.28
C CYS A 138 7.87 -13.43 4.24
N ALA A 139 8.97 -12.92 3.70
CA ALA A 139 10.08 -12.38 4.47
C ALA A 139 9.69 -11.20 5.33
N VAL A 140 8.67 -10.41 4.97
CA VAL A 140 8.19 -9.30 5.81
C VAL A 140 7.92 -9.75 7.26
N CYS A 141 7.29 -10.91 7.44
CA CYS A 141 7.00 -11.47 8.77
C CYS A 141 7.98 -12.58 9.19
N HIS A 142 8.62 -13.26 8.24
CA HIS A 142 9.39 -14.48 8.49
C HIS A 142 10.92 -14.33 8.33
N LYS A 143 11.50 -13.15 8.59
CA LYS A 143 12.97 -12.91 8.46
C LYS A 143 13.82 -13.86 9.30
N GLU A 144 13.34 -14.29 10.46
CA GLU A 144 14.06 -15.14 11.42
C GLU A 144 13.16 -16.30 11.90
N THR A 145 12.58 -17.05 10.96
CA THR A 145 11.43 -17.93 11.22
C THR A 145 11.72 -19.01 12.30
N PRO A 146 11.19 -18.90 13.53
CA PRO A 146 11.46 -19.87 14.60
C PRO A 146 10.82 -21.23 14.33
N SER A 147 9.80 -21.29 13.47
CA SER A 147 9.16 -22.54 13.10
C SER A 147 10.08 -23.45 12.29
N HIS A 148 11.17 -22.97 11.67
CA HIS A 148 12.10 -23.85 10.95
C HIS A 148 12.92 -24.73 11.91
N THR A 149 13.35 -24.21 13.05
CA THR A 149 14.05 -25.02 14.05
C THR A 149 13.14 -26.06 14.70
N LEU A 150 11.82 -25.79 14.73
CA LEU A 150 10.82 -26.68 15.33
C LEU A 150 10.15 -27.64 14.32
N SER A 151 10.08 -27.28 13.04
CA SER A 151 9.32 -28.03 12.02
C SER A 151 10.19 -28.95 11.17
N THR A 152 11.51 -28.74 11.13
CA THR A 152 12.44 -29.63 10.44
C THR A 152 13.43 -30.23 11.43
N PRO A 153 13.51 -31.57 11.55
CA PRO A 153 14.52 -32.19 12.39
C PRO A 153 15.92 -31.85 11.88
N ALA A 154 16.82 -31.48 12.79
CA ALA A 154 18.22 -31.24 12.47
C ALA A 154 18.87 -32.51 11.89
N MET A 155 19.88 -32.33 11.05
CA MET A 155 20.65 -33.46 10.54
C MET A 155 21.41 -34.13 11.69
N PRO A 156 21.30 -35.46 11.88
CA PRO A 156 22.02 -36.14 12.95
C PRO A 156 23.54 -35.96 12.82
N SER A 157 24.20 -35.61 13.92
CA SER A 157 25.67 -35.59 13.99
C SER A 157 26.20 -37.01 14.23
N ASN A 158 26.36 -37.80 13.17
CA ASN A 158 26.94 -39.14 13.24
C ASN A 158 27.82 -39.46 12.03
N ALA A 159 28.58 -40.56 12.13
CA ALA A 159 29.55 -40.98 11.12
C ALA A 159 28.95 -41.26 9.71
N LYS A 160 27.63 -41.45 9.61
CA LYS A 160 26.94 -41.70 8.33
C LYS A 160 26.52 -40.40 7.61
N HIS A 161 26.46 -39.27 8.32
CA HIS A 161 26.03 -37.97 7.77
C HIS A 161 27.24 -37.06 7.55
N VAL A 162 28.03 -37.40 6.55
CA VAL A 162 29.25 -36.68 6.15
C VAL A 162 28.95 -35.53 5.19
N THR A 163 29.82 -34.51 5.20
CA THR A 163 29.73 -33.37 4.27
C THR A 163 29.83 -33.86 2.82
N GLY A 164 28.94 -33.38 1.95
CA GLY A 164 28.93 -33.73 0.52
C GLY A 164 28.22 -35.04 0.18
N ALA A 165 27.67 -35.76 1.16
CA ALA A 165 26.85 -36.95 0.90
C ALA A 165 25.60 -36.58 0.08
N ASN A 166 25.23 -37.44 -0.89
CA ASN A 166 23.97 -37.30 -1.63
C ASN A 166 22.81 -37.78 -0.74
N CYS A 167 22.12 -36.85 -0.08
CA CYS A 167 21.04 -37.21 0.85
C CYS A 167 19.94 -38.07 0.19
N ARG A 168 19.67 -37.85 -1.11
CA ARG A 168 18.60 -38.53 -1.85
C ARG A 168 18.89 -40.00 -2.13
N SER A 169 20.16 -40.43 -2.11
CA SER A 169 20.49 -41.84 -2.33
C SER A 169 20.12 -42.72 -1.13
N CYS A 170 20.05 -42.14 0.08
CA CYS A 170 19.76 -42.88 1.30
C CYS A 170 18.37 -42.55 1.87
N HIS A 171 17.84 -41.35 1.64
CA HIS A 171 16.52 -40.92 2.09
C HIS A 171 15.47 -41.03 0.97
N ALA A 172 15.17 -42.25 0.53
CA ALA A 172 14.15 -42.54 -0.47
C ALA A 172 13.17 -43.63 0.03
N PRO A 173 11.83 -43.40 0.03
CA PRO A 173 11.15 -42.17 -0.38
C PRO A 173 11.26 -41.06 0.68
N LEU A 174 11.24 -39.81 0.22
CA LEU A 174 11.17 -38.64 1.10
C LEU A 174 9.80 -38.56 1.77
N ARG A 175 9.78 -38.18 3.06
CA ARG A 175 8.55 -38.04 3.86
C ARG A 175 7.85 -36.69 3.67
N HIS A 176 8.43 -35.81 2.85
CA HIS A 176 7.86 -34.55 2.40
C HIS A 176 8.14 -34.41 0.89
N PRO A 177 7.39 -33.57 0.18
CA PRO A 177 7.70 -33.33 -1.23
C PRO A 177 9.10 -32.72 -1.40
N ASP A 178 9.73 -33.03 -2.52
CA ASP A 178 11.04 -32.54 -2.91
C ASP A 178 10.88 -31.38 -3.90
N ASN A 179 11.33 -30.19 -3.54
CA ASN A 179 11.34 -29.03 -4.43
C ASN A 179 12.70 -28.82 -5.13
N GLY A 180 13.62 -29.79 -5.04
CA GLY A 180 14.93 -29.74 -5.69
C GLY A 180 15.98 -28.90 -4.95
N MET A 181 15.66 -28.28 -3.82
CA MET A 181 16.65 -27.56 -3.01
C MET A 181 17.67 -28.51 -2.37
N THR A 182 18.82 -27.95 -1.97
CA THR A 182 19.82 -28.67 -1.17
C THR A 182 19.23 -29.01 0.20
N CYS A 183 19.31 -30.27 0.63
CA CYS A 183 18.69 -30.73 1.87
C CYS A 183 19.22 -29.98 3.11
N THR A 184 20.49 -29.54 3.07
CA THR A 184 21.15 -28.76 4.13
C THR A 184 20.62 -27.33 4.27
N THR A 185 19.83 -26.82 3.32
CA THR A 185 19.16 -25.52 3.46
C THR A 185 18.19 -25.53 4.64
N CYS A 186 17.52 -26.66 4.87
CA CYS A 186 16.53 -26.83 5.95
C CYS A 186 17.04 -27.76 7.06
N HIS A 187 17.76 -28.83 6.73
CA HIS A 187 18.33 -29.76 7.70
C HIS A 187 19.73 -29.33 8.12
N GLN A 188 19.81 -28.22 8.85
CA GLN A 188 21.06 -27.75 9.46
C GLN A 188 21.47 -28.68 10.61
N ARG A 189 22.76 -28.67 10.98
CA ARG A 189 23.28 -29.43 12.13
C ARG A 189 22.98 -28.71 13.44
#